data_AF-A0AAJ4MYB0-F1
#
_entry.id   AF-A0AAJ4MYB0-F1
#
_cell.length_a   1.000
_cell.length_b   1.000
_cell.length_c   1.000
_cell.angle_alpha   90.00
_cell.angle_beta   90.00
_cell.angle_gamma   90.00
#
_symmetry.space_group_name_H-M   'P 1'
#
loop_
_entity.id
_entity.type
_entity.pdbx_description
1 polymer ?
#
loop_
_entity_poly.entity_id
_entity_poly.type
_entity_poly.pdbx_seq_one_letter_code
_entity_poly.pdbx_strand_id
1 'polypeptide(L)'
;MIAGILAGLLAAGLGAFYLHQQSAPQADNAPAANSQTAVPEQNARAVDALMALPEIKAWSAHIEKASGGRAHGAVMETSPETRLVDGVACYQLSFFESTPDAAHRWESFVVTPDGKRILVDDIVSGDLISLEQWRKDNAPMQRIATQ
;
A
#
# COMPACT_ATOMS: atom_id res chain seq x y z
N MET A 1 51.66 -46.55 17.53
CA MET A 1 50.44 -47.39 17.55
C MET A 1 49.38 -46.58 16.81
N ILE A 2 49.15 -46.68 15.49
CA ILE A 2 48.69 -47.79 14.60
C ILE A 2 47.33 -48.40 14.98
N ALA A 3 46.42 -48.30 13.99
CA ALA A 3 45.25 -49.15 13.67
C ALA A 3 43.94 -48.94 14.48
N GLY A 4 42.74 -49.03 13.87
CA GLY A 4 42.31 -49.48 12.53
C GLY A 4 41.12 -48.63 12.03
N ILE A 5 40.95 -48.37 10.73
CA ILE A 5 40.51 -49.25 9.61
C ILE A 5 39.03 -49.67 9.69
N LEU A 6 38.25 -48.94 8.90
CA LEU A 6 37.24 -49.33 7.89
C LEU A 6 36.00 -50.19 8.21
N ALA A 7 34.98 -49.76 7.44
CA ALA A 7 33.89 -50.51 6.80
C ALA A 7 32.63 -50.75 7.66
N GLY A 8 31.42 -50.39 7.21
CA GLY A 8 31.03 -49.86 5.92
C GLY A 8 29.52 -49.68 5.79
N LEU A 9 29.16 -49.13 4.62
CA LEU A 9 27.95 -49.30 3.82
C LEU A 9 26.57 -48.79 4.34
N LEU A 10 26.12 -47.76 3.59
CA LEU A 10 24.92 -47.78 2.75
C LEU A 10 23.54 -47.72 3.44
N ALA A 11 22.91 -46.55 3.39
CA ALA A 11 21.51 -46.45 2.99
C ALA A 11 21.22 -45.04 2.47
N ALA A 12 20.83 -44.97 1.20
CA ALA A 12 20.32 -43.79 0.54
C ALA A 12 18.94 -43.39 1.11
N GLY A 13 18.61 -42.10 0.99
CA GLY A 13 17.21 -41.66 1.02
C GLY A 13 16.96 -40.50 1.97
N LEU A 14 16.99 -39.28 1.41
CA LEU A 14 16.02 -38.20 1.62
C LEU A 14 16.48 -36.92 0.88
N GLY A 15 16.96 -37.09 -0.36
CA GLY A 15 17.17 -35.99 -1.31
C GLY A 15 16.02 -35.96 -2.31
N ALA A 16 14.78 -35.79 -1.84
CA ALA A 16 13.60 -35.84 -2.70
C ALA A 16 12.45 -34.92 -2.26
N PHE A 17 12.75 -33.80 -1.58
CA PHE A 17 11.70 -32.81 -1.24
C PHE A 17 11.77 -31.51 -2.06
N TYR A 18 12.79 -31.31 -2.89
CA TYR A 18 12.97 -30.06 -3.65
C TYR A 18 12.64 -30.14 -5.16
N LEU A 19 12.04 -31.24 -5.62
CA LEU A 19 11.76 -31.49 -7.04
C LEU A 19 10.28 -31.75 -7.37
N HIS A 20 9.37 -31.54 -6.42
CA HIS A 20 7.94 -31.86 -6.57
C HIS A 20 7.03 -30.65 -6.85
N GLN A 21 7.53 -29.62 -7.54
CA GLN A 21 6.65 -28.55 -8.04
C GLN A 21 6.83 -28.20 -9.52
N GLN A 22 7.42 -29.09 -10.32
CA GLN A 22 7.42 -28.91 -11.77
C GLN A 22 6.79 -30.12 -12.48
N SER A 23 5.57 -29.88 -12.97
CA SER A 23 4.93 -30.51 -14.15
C SER A 23 3.74 -31.45 -13.88
N ALA A 24 2.54 -30.91 -14.10
CA ALA A 24 1.52 -31.60 -14.88
C ALA A 24 0.97 -30.63 -15.93
N PRO A 25 1.03 -30.97 -17.23
CA PRO A 25 0.44 -30.19 -18.31
C PRO A 25 -1.02 -30.61 -18.51
N GLN A 26 -1.96 -29.70 -18.33
CA GLN A 26 -3.32 -29.83 -18.82
C GLN A 26 -3.70 -28.56 -19.58
N ALA A 27 -3.78 -28.72 -20.89
CA ALA A 27 -4.49 -27.83 -21.78
C ALA A 27 -5.98 -27.88 -21.43
N ASP A 28 -6.55 -26.76 -21.01
CA ASP A 28 -7.73 -26.19 -21.64
C ASP A 28 -7.87 -24.71 -21.24
N ASN A 29 -8.35 -23.91 -22.19
CA ASN A 29 -8.48 -22.46 -22.20
C ASN A 29 -8.86 -21.80 -20.85
N ALA A 30 -7.93 -21.02 -20.27
CA ALA A 30 -8.27 -19.85 -19.46
C ALA A 30 -7.13 -18.82 -19.58
N PRO A 31 -7.41 -17.53 -19.84
CA PRO A 31 -6.35 -16.54 -19.94
C PRO A 31 -5.69 -16.41 -18.57
N ALA A 32 -4.45 -16.88 -18.45
CA ALA A 32 -3.51 -16.34 -17.49
C ALA A 32 -3.18 -14.90 -17.94
N ALA A 33 -4.11 -13.98 -17.69
CA ALA A 33 -3.95 -12.58 -18.00
C ALA A 33 -4.37 -11.75 -16.78
N ASN A 34 -3.48 -10.83 -16.40
CA ASN A 34 -3.75 -9.60 -15.66
C ASN A 34 -3.57 -9.51 -14.15
N SER A 35 -2.83 -10.40 -13.46
CA SER A 35 -2.47 -10.07 -12.06
C SER A 35 -1.35 -9.03 -11.94
N GLN A 36 -0.55 -8.81 -12.98
CA GLN A 36 0.56 -7.83 -12.96
C GLN A 36 0.15 -6.43 -13.44
N THR A 37 -0.91 -6.32 -14.24
CA THR A 37 -1.50 -5.04 -14.68
C THR A 37 -2.64 -4.55 -13.80
N ALA A 38 -3.32 -5.47 -13.07
CA ALA A 38 -4.40 -5.08 -12.16
C ALA A 38 -3.88 -4.30 -10.94
N VAL A 39 -2.70 -4.61 -10.41
CA VAL A 39 -2.14 -3.91 -9.23
C VAL A 39 -1.85 -2.43 -9.52
N PRO A 40 -1.18 -2.05 -10.62
CA PRO A 40 -1.03 -0.64 -11.01
C PRO A 40 -2.37 0.07 -11.23
N GLU A 41 -3.36 -0.58 -11.84
CA GLU A 41 -4.67 0.02 -12.12
C GLU A 41 -5.50 0.20 -10.83
N GLN A 42 -5.45 -0.75 -9.91
CA GLN A 42 -6.13 -0.68 -8.61
C GLN A 42 -5.49 0.37 -7.70
N ASN A 43 -4.16 0.48 -7.72
CA ASN A 43 -3.45 1.55 -7.04
C ASN A 43 -3.86 2.92 -7.60
N ALA A 44 -3.85 3.08 -8.92
CA ALA A 44 -4.31 4.31 -9.57
C ALA A 44 -5.75 4.65 -9.18
N ARG A 45 -6.65 3.65 -9.11
CA ARG A 45 -8.03 3.85 -8.66
C ARG A 45 -8.13 4.28 -7.19
N ALA A 46 -7.31 3.71 -6.31
CA ALA A 46 -7.25 4.10 -4.91
C ALA A 46 -6.73 5.54 -4.74
N VAL A 47 -5.69 5.90 -5.50
CA VAL A 47 -5.15 7.26 -5.57
C VAL A 47 -6.20 8.24 -6.10
N ASP A 48 -6.88 7.89 -7.20
CA ASP A 48 -7.94 8.71 -7.78
C ASP A 48 -9.12 8.92 -6.82
N ALA A 49 -9.52 7.88 -6.09
CA ALA A 49 -10.57 7.97 -5.07
C ALA A 49 -10.17 8.90 -3.93
N LEU A 50 -8.91 8.84 -3.47
CA LEU A 50 -8.39 9.73 -2.45
C LEU A 50 -8.29 11.17 -2.97
N MET A 51 -7.77 11.38 -4.18
CA MET A 51 -7.71 12.68 -4.84
C MET A 51 -9.10 13.25 -5.17
N ALA A 52 -10.12 12.40 -5.29
CA ALA A 52 -11.49 12.85 -5.53
C ALA A 52 -12.13 13.54 -4.31
N LEU A 53 -11.59 13.31 -3.11
CA LEU A 53 -12.10 13.90 -1.87
C LEU A 53 -12.04 15.44 -1.92
N PRO A 54 -13.11 16.13 -1.50
CA PRO A 54 -13.14 17.59 -1.49
C PRO A 54 -12.09 18.17 -0.55
N GLU A 55 -11.76 17.47 0.55
CA GLU A 55 -10.72 17.88 1.49
C GLU A 55 -9.34 17.92 0.84
N ILE A 56 -8.95 16.83 0.17
CA ILE A 56 -7.65 16.72 -0.51
C ILE A 56 -7.54 17.77 -1.62
N LYS A 57 -8.59 17.97 -2.42
CA LYS A 57 -8.63 19.02 -3.45
C LYS A 57 -8.47 20.41 -2.86
N ALA A 58 -9.17 20.71 -1.77
CA ALA A 58 -9.09 22.00 -1.11
C ALA A 58 -7.69 22.24 -0.53
N TRP A 59 -7.07 21.22 0.05
CA TRP A 59 -5.71 21.28 0.56
C TRP A 59 -4.69 21.51 -0.56
N SER A 60 -4.72 20.73 -1.63
CA SER A 60 -3.83 20.94 -2.78
C SER A 60 -3.96 22.36 -3.34
N ALA A 61 -5.19 22.85 -3.54
CA ALA A 61 -5.43 24.20 -4.03
C ALA A 61 -4.92 25.29 -3.07
N HIS A 62 -5.10 25.08 -1.76
CA HIS A 62 -4.58 25.99 -0.74
C HIS A 62 -3.04 26.01 -0.73
N ILE A 63 -2.39 24.84 -0.73
CA ILE A 63 -0.93 24.71 -0.77
C ILE A 63 -0.35 25.43 -1.99
N GLU A 64 -0.94 25.23 -3.18
CA GLU A 64 -0.48 25.92 -4.39
C GLU A 64 -0.62 27.44 -4.27
N LYS A 65 -1.78 27.90 -3.77
CA LYS A 65 -2.05 29.33 -3.59
C LYS A 65 -1.12 29.97 -2.56
N ALA A 66 -0.90 29.30 -1.42
CA ALA A 66 -0.09 29.80 -0.32
C ALA A 66 1.41 29.83 -0.69
N SER A 67 1.88 28.82 -1.44
CA SER A 67 3.28 28.73 -1.86
C SER A 67 3.61 29.53 -3.13
N GLY A 68 2.59 29.97 -3.87
CA GLY A 68 2.73 30.59 -5.18
C GLY A 68 3.13 29.60 -6.28
N GLY A 69 2.69 28.33 -6.17
CA GLY A 69 3.05 27.25 -7.08
C GLY A 69 4.44 26.66 -6.86
N ARG A 70 5.03 26.88 -5.68
CA ARG A 70 6.30 26.21 -5.29
C ARG A 70 6.06 24.90 -4.57
N ALA A 71 4.89 24.76 -3.95
CA ALA A 71 4.46 23.56 -3.28
C ALA A 71 3.17 23.04 -3.92
N HIS A 72 3.03 21.71 -3.96
CA HIS A 72 1.87 21.04 -4.54
C HIS A 72 1.45 19.88 -3.66
N GLY A 73 0.13 19.67 -3.53
CA GLY A 73 -0.40 18.49 -2.87
C GLY A 73 -0.25 17.25 -3.76
N ALA A 74 0.32 16.18 -3.22
CA ALA A 74 0.52 14.91 -3.90
C ALA A 74 0.06 13.74 -3.02
N VAL A 75 -0.57 12.74 -3.62
CA VAL A 75 -0.87 11.46 -2.97
C VAL A 75 0.18 10.45 -3.42
N MET A 76 0.79 9.77 -2.47
CA MET A 76 1.81 8.75 -2.75
C MET A 76 1.54 7.51 -1.91
N GLU A 77 1.82 6.35 -2.48
CA GLU A 77 1.88 5.10 -1.73
C GLU A 77 3.06 5.13 -0.76
N THR A 78 2.80 4.83 0.50
CA THR A 78 3.83 4.88 1.55
C THR A 78 4.33 3.52 1.98
N SER A 79 3.63 2.46 1.61
CA SER A 79 4.04 1.09 1.88
C SER A 79 3.70 0.18 0.70
N PRO A 80 4.69 -0.58 0.16
CA PRO A 80 4.44 -1.60 -0.87
C PRO A 80 3.61 -2.77 -0.32
N GLU A 81 3.55 -2.92 0.99
CA GLU A 81 2.73 -3.92 1.65
C GLU A 81 1.31 -3.39 1.88
N THR A 82 0.32 -4.14 1.36
CA THR A 82 -1.09 -3.87 1.61
C THR A 82 -1.46 -4.22 3.04
N ARG A 83 -2.25 -3.35 3.69
CA ARG A 83 -2.73 -3.57 5.05
C ARG A 83 -4.05 -4.34 4.99
N LEU A 84 -4.14 -5.46 5.69
CA LEU A 84 -5.40 -6.20 5.83
C LEU A 84 -6.35 -5.43 6.75
N VAL A 85 -7.47 -4.98 6.21
CA VAL A 85 -8.56 -4.37 6.97
C VAL A 85 -9.83 -5.17 6.71
N ASP A 86 -10.43 -5.74 7.75
CA ASP A 86 -11.59 -6.64 7.64
C ASP A 86 -11.38 -7.81 6.65
N GLY A 87 -10.14 -8.29 6.51
CA GLY A 87 -9.79 -9.34 5.54
C GLY A 87 -9.59 -8.86 4.10
N VAL A 88 -9.70 -7.55 3.84
CA VAL A 88 -9.43 -6.93 2.53
C VAL A 88 -8.03 -6.32 2.53
N ALA A 89 -7.20 -6.70 1.55
CA ALA A 89 -5.90 -6.10 1.32
C ALA A 89 -6.06 -4.66 0.79
N CYS A 90 -5.77 -3.67 1.62
CA CYS A 90 -5.95 -2.25 1.31
C CYS A 90 -4.60 -1.56 1.07
N TYR A 91 -4.59 -0.58 0.17
CA TYR A 91 -3.41 0.23 -0.13
C TYR A 91 -3.22 1.31 0.92
N GLN A 92 -1.96 1.56 1.27
CA GLN A 92 -1.57 2.60 2.22
C GLN A 92 -1.05 3.80 1.44
N LEU A 93 -1.84 4.86 1.43
CA LEU A 93 -1.57 6.10 0.70
C LEU A 93 -1.42 7.23 1.70
N SER A 94 -0.52 8.17 1.48
CA SER A 94 -0.47 9.39 2.28
C SER A 94 -0.53 10.62 1.40
N PHE A 95 -1.16 11.67 1.92
CA PHE A 95 -1.13 12.98 1.30
C PHE A 95 0.08 13.75 1.79
N PHE A 96 0.82 14.32 0.83
CA PHE A 96 2.02 15.08 1.06
C PHE A 96 1.89 16.46 0.42
N GLU A 97 2.43 17.45 1.11
CA GLU A 97 2.80 18.72 0.51
C GLU A 97 4.23 18.59 -0.02
N SER A 98 4.36 18.51 -1.34
CA SER A 98 5.65 18.46 -2.02
C SER A 98 6.16 19.89 -2.21
N THR A 99 7.24 20.25 -1.51
CA THR A 99 7.97 21.51 -1.68
C THR A 99 9.31 21.24 -2.37
N PRO A 100 10.05 22.26 -2.86
CA PRO A 100 11.33 22.07 -3.52
C PRO A 100 12.40 21.46 -2.60
N ASP A 101 12.26 21.68 -1.29
CA ASP A 101 13.22 21.25 -0.28
C ASP A 101 12.82 19.92 0.36
N ALA A 102 11.52 19.68 0.56
CA ALA A 102 11.01 18.49 1.25
C ALA A 102 9.54 18.18 0.91
N ALA A 103 9.16 16.90 1.07
CA ALA A 103 7.76 16.48 1.09
C ALA A 103 7.28 16.34 2.52
N HIS A 104 6.33 17.19 2.93
CA HIS A 104 5.72 17.13 4.26
C HIS A 104 4.48 16.24 4.23
N ARG A 105 4.48 15.15 4.99
CA ARG A 105 3.30 14.30 5.12
C ARG A 105 2.25 14.99 5.98
N TRP A 106 1.04 15.11 5.46
CA TRP A 106 -0.10 15.66 6.18
C TRP A 106 -0.90 14.58 6.87
N GLU A 107 -1.33 13.56 6.10
CA GLU A 107 -2.24 12.53 6.59
C GLU A 107 -2.00 11.20 5.88
N SER A 108 -2.26 10.10 6.59
CA SER A 108 -2.17 8.75 6.07
C SER A 108 -3.56 8.13 5.92
N PHE A 109 -3.76 7.40 4.84
CA PHE A 109 -5.02 6.82 4.42
C PHE A 109 -4.83 5.36 4.05
N VAL A 110 -5.86 4.58 4.31
CA VAL A 110 -5.96 3.19 3.89
C VAL A 110 -7.17 3.05 2.98
N VAL A 111 -6.93 2.69 1.73
CA VAL A 111 -7.95 2.68 0.68
C VAL A 111 -8.11 1.28 0.13
N THR A 112 -9.35 0.82 0.00
CA THR A 112 -9.63 -0.48 -0.62
C THR A 112 -9.26 -0.46 -2.11
N PRO A 113 -8.91 -1.62 -2.72
CA PRO A 113 -8.54 -1.67 -4.14
C PRO A 113 -9.62 -1.20 -5.11
N ASP A 114 -10.88 -1.19 -4.69
CA ASP A 114 -12.00 -0.67 -5.47
C ASP A 114 -12.21 0.84 -5.33
N GLY A 115 -11.45 1.51 -4.46
CA GLY A 115 -11.54 2.93 -4.16
C GLY A 115 -12.81 3.35 -3.40
N LYS A 116 -13.66 2.41 -2.96
CA LYS A 116 -14.96 2.74 -2.36
C LYS A 116 -14.89 3.01 -0.87
N ARG A 117 -13.93 2.40 -0.17
CA ARG A 117 -13.73 2.59 1.25
C ARG A 117 -12.38 3.26 1.47
N ILE A 118 -12.41 4.39 2.13
CA ILE A 118 -11.25 5.16 2.54
C ILE A 118 -11.32 5.28 4.06
N LEU A 119 -10.24 4.86 4.70
CA LEU A 119 -10.00 4.99 6.12
C LEU A 119 -8.81 5.92 6.31
N VAL A 120 -8.77 6.58 7.46
CA VAL A 120 -7.67 7.44 7.86
C VAL A 120 -6.90 6.72 8.95
N ASP A 121 -5.58 6.69 8.81
CA ASP A 121 -4.69 6.14 9.81
C ASP A 121 -4.36 7.25 10.81
N ASP A 122 -5.05 7.23 11.95
CA ASP A 122 -4.82 8.20 13.01
C ASP A 122 -3.46 7.94 13.66
N ILE A 123 -2.47 8.76 13.32
CA ILE A 123 -1.11 8.63 13.85
C ILE A 123 -1.03 8.86 15.37
N VAL A 124 -2.04 9.48 15.98
CA VAL A 124 -2.07 9.74 17.43
C VAL A 124 -2.49 8.49 18.18
N SER A 125 -3.58 7.84 17.74
CA SER A 125 -4.11 6.64 18.39
C SER A 125 -3.52 5.33 17.84
N GLY A 126 -2.99 5.36 16.60
CA GLY A 126 -2.57 4.18 15.83
C GLY A 126 -3.72 3.39 15.21
N ASP A 127 -4.94 3.92 15.27
CA ASP A 127 -6.18 3.26 14.84
C ASP A 127 -6.61 3.74 13.44
N LEU A 128 -7.31 2.85 12.72
CA LEU A 128 -7.97 3.21 11.47
C LEU A 128 -9.37 3.75 11.77
N ILE A 129 -9.59 5.02 11.45
CA ILE A 129 -10.88 5.69 11.60
C ILE A 129 -11.54 5.92 10.24
N SER A 130 -12.87 6.02 10.21
CA SER A 130 -13.58 6.36 8.97
C SER A 130 -13.38 7.83 8.59
N LEU A 131 -13.54 8.16 7.30
CA LEU A 131 -13.50 9.56 6.84
C LEU A 131 -14.49 10.46 7.59
N GLU A 132 -15.68 9.96 7.92
CA GLU A 132 -16.67 10.74 8.67
C GLU A 132 -16.23 11.03 10.10
N GLN A 133 -15.61 10.05 10.76
CA GLN A 133 -15.08 10.22 12.10
C GLN A 133 -13.91 11.21 12.08
N TRP A 134 -12.98 11.02 11.14
CA TRP A 134 -11.86 11.94 10.93
C TRP A 134 -12.32 13.38 10.68
N ARG A 135 -13.36 13.59 9.87
CA ARG A 135 -13.93 14.93 9.63
C ARG A 135 -14.47 15.58 10.90
N LYS A 136 -15.03 14.81 11.82
CA LYS A 136 -15.55 15.29 13.10
C LYS A 136 -14.41 15.63 14.07
N ASP A 137 -13.40 14.77 14.15
CA ASP A 137 -12.36 14.89 15.18
C ASP A 137 -11.24 15.86 14.78
N ASN A 138 -10.82 15.83 13.51
CA ASN A 138 -9.67 16.59 13.01
C ASN A 138 -10.06 17.86 12.26
N ALA A 139 -11.34 18.02 11.89
CA ALA A 139 -11.86 19.15 11.13
C ALA A 139 -10.93 19.56 9.96
N PRO A 140 -10.61 18.65 9.02
CA PRO A 140 -9.56 18.83 8.02
C PRO A 140 -9.74 20.09 7.16
N MET A 141 -10.98 20.48 6.88
CA MET A 141 -11.30 21.72 6.14
C MET A 141 -10.97 23.00 6.90
N GLN A 142 -11.02 22.98 8.25
CA GLN A 142 -10.69 24.14 9.08
C GLN A 142 -9.18 24.38 9.16
N ARG A 143 -8.38 23.34 8.93
CA ARG A 143 -6.92 23.38 9.00
C ARG A 143 -6.31 24.35 7.99
N ILE A 144 -6.91 24.47 6.81
CA ILE A 144 -6.52 25.44 5.76
C ILE A 144 -7.21 26.81 5.89
N ALA A 145 -8.23 26.93 6.76
CA ALA A 145 -8.90 28.20 7.02
C ALA A 145 -8.17 29.04 8.07
N THR A 146 -7.31 28.41 8.87
CA THR A 146 -6.62 29.04 10.01
C THR A 146 -5.13 29.32 9.74
N GLN A 147 -4.57 28.81 8.64
CA GLN A 147 -3.18 29.07 8.23
C GLN A 147 -3.03 30.34 7.39
#